data_AF-A0A7C1R6J7-F1
#
_entry.id   AF-A0A7C1R6J7-F1
#
_cell.length_a   1.000
_cell.length_b   1.000
_cell.length_c   1.000
_cell.angle_alpha   90.00
_cell.angle_beta   90.00
_cell.angle_gamma   90.00
#
_symmetry.space_group_name_H-M   'P 1'
#
loop_
_entity.id
_entity.type
_entity.pdbx_description
1 polymer ?
#
loop_
_entity_poly.entity_id
_entity_poly.type
_entity_poly.pdbx_seq_one_letter_code
_entity_poly.pdbx_strand_id
1 'polypeptide(L)'
;MEENELNYFSYGNLKVGKGNFDLPPVLIGTIFYQNETIVDRRNSEVFNEQKAKKRIETHLSLSKKYKIPNLIEISSTTPKAMKAYLEFFLDNYD
;
A
#
# COMPACT_ATOMS: atom_id res chain seq x y z
N MET A 1 18.20 22.88 24.54
CA MET A 1 17.47 23.36 23.36
C MET A 1 16.36 22.35 23.13
N GLU A 2 15.12 22.79 23.28
CA GLU A 2 13.93 21.93 23.16
C GLU A 2 13.67 21.62 21.68
N GLU A 3 13.86 20.37 21.27
CA GLU A 3 13.26 19.85 20.04
C GLU A 3 11.87 19.30 20.39
N ASN A 4 10.87 20.18 20.33
CA ASN A 4 9.47 19.78 20.16
C ASN A 4 9.16 19.71 18.66
N GLU A 5 10.05 19.08 17.88
CA GLU A 5 9.78 18.77 16.48
C GLU A 5 8.80 17.60 16.39
N LEU A 6 7.82 17.71 15.49
CA LEU A 6 6.90 16.61 15.18
C LEU A 6 7.71 15.42 14.67
N ASN A 7 7.90 14.39 15.51
CA ASN A 7 8.59 13.14 15.15
C ASN A 7 7.78 12.22 14.21
N TYR A 8 6.69 12.73 13.63
CA TYR A 8 5.80 11.99 12.75
C TYR A 8 5.16 12.88 11.67
N PHE A 9 4.92 12.28 10.51
CA PHE A 9 4.08 12.80 9.44
C PHE A 9 2.66 12.24 9.56
N SER A 10 1.67 13.03 9.15
CA SER A 10 0.26 12.61 9.15
C SER A 10 -0.23 12.35 7.73
N TYR A 11 -0.94 11.24 7.53
CA TYR A 11 -1.64 10.90 6.31
C TYR A 11 -3.04 10.39 6.66
N GLY A 12 -4.07 11.22 6.40
CA GLY A 12 -5.40 10.96 6.93
C GLY A 12 -5.37 10.78 8.46
N ASN A 13 -5.83 9.62 8.92
CA ASN A 13 -5.81 9.25 10.35
C ASN A 13 -4.52 8.54 10.80
N LEU A 14 -3.58 8.32 9.87
CA LEU A 14 -2.33 7.63 10.15
C LEU A 14 -1.23 8.61 10.56
N LYS A 15 -0.47 8.24 11.59
CA LYS A 15 0.77 8.92 11.99
C LYS A 15 1.94 7.99 11.68
N VAL A 16 2.87 8.46 10.84
CA VAL A 16 4.06 7.71 10.42
C VAL A 16 5.29 8.47 10.88
N GLY A 17 6.11 7.84 11.71
CA GLY A 17 7.27 8.49 12.30
C GLY A 17 8.30 7.50 12.78
N LYS A 18 9.40 8.01 13.33
CA LYS A 18 10.37 7.16 14.01
C LYS A 18 9.71 6.56 15.25
N GLY A 19 9.42 5.26 15.19
CA GLY A 19 8.87 4.54 16.33
C GLY A 19 9.88 4.49 17.48
N ASN A 20 9.40 4.74 18.70
CA ASN A 20 10.09 4.48 19.95
C ASN A 20 9.52 3.23 20.68
N PHE A 21 8.81 2.37 19.93
CA PHE A 21 8.07 1.19 20.40
C PHE A 21 6.80 1.48 21.23
N ASP A 22 6.37 2.75 21.36
CA ASP A 22 5.11 3.10 22.03
C ASP A 22 3.87 2.99 21.13
N LEU A 23 4.07 2.94 19.80
CA LEU A 23 3.02 2.83 18.79
C LEU A 23 3.17 1.52 17.99
N PRO A 24 2.06 0.93 17.51
CA PRO A 24 2.13 -0.25 16.66
C PRO A 24 2.88 0.07 15.35
N PRO A 25 3.58 -0.90 14.76
CA PRO A 25 4.19 -0.72 13.43
C PRO A 25 3.12 -0.45 12.38
N VAL A 26 3.49 0.18 11.26
CA VAL A 26 2.61 0.29 10.09
C VAL A 26 2.89 -0.89 9.16
N LEU A 27 1.84 -1.63 8.79
CA LEU A 27 1.92 -2.68 7.79
C LEU A 27 1.89 -2.05 6.39
N ILE A 28 2.99 -2.08 5.65
CA ILE A 28 3.05 -1.60 4.26
C ILE A 28 3.14 -2.80 3.33
N GLY A 29 2.08 -3.03 2.56
CA GLY A 29 2.01 -4.13 1.60
C GLY A 29 2.18 -3.64 0.17
N THR A 30 3.18 -4.17 -0.54
CA THR A 30 3.44 -3.80 -1.93
C THR A 30 2.64 -4.66 -2.92
N ILE A 31 2.04 -4.03 -3.93
CA ILE A 31 1.36 -4.67 -5.06
C ILE A 31 1.85 -4.10 -6.40
N PHE A 32 1.77 -4.91 -7.45
CA PHE A 32 2.26 -4.70 -8.81
C PHE A 32 3.78 -4.52 -8.94
N TYR A 33 4.54 -5.09 -8.00
CA TYR A 33 6.00 -5.06 -8.04
C TYR A 33 6.56 -5.85 -9.24
N GLN A 34 7.81 -5.57 -9.61
CA GLN A 34 8.45 -6.21 -10.75
C GLN A 34 8.39 -7.75 -10.65
N ASN A 35 7.99 -8.40 -11.74
CA ASN A 35 7.83 -9.86 -11.86
C ASN A 35 6.71 -10.46 -11.00
N GLU A 36 5.81 -9.66 -10.44
CA GLU A 36 4.63 -10.19 -9.75
C GLU A 36 3.75 -10.98 -10.73
N THR A 37 3.36 -12.19 -10.34
CA THR A 37 2.64 -13.15 -11.21
C THR A 37 1.20 -12.77 -11.54
N ILE A 38 0.70 -11.67 -10.97
CA ILE A 38 -0.62 -11.13 -11.30
C ILE A 38 -0.58 -10.20 -12.51
N VAL A 39 0.59 -9.66 -12.87
CA VAL A 39 0.79 -8.77 -14.02
C VAL A 39 1.17 -9.59 -15.24
N ASP A 40 0.62 -9.25 -16.40
CA ASP A 40 0.95 -9.90 -17.66
C ASP A 40 2.42 -9.63 -18.04
N ARG A 41 3.11 -10.67 -18.50
CA ARG A 41 4.56 -10.60 -18.79
C ARG A 41 4.89 -9.78 -20.03
N ARG A 42 3.93 -9.64 -20.97
CA ARG A 42 4.11 -8.96 -22.25
C ARG A 42 3.53 -7.55 -22.23
N ASN A 43 2.54 -7.30 -21.37
CA ASN A 43 1.89 -6.01 -21.23
C ASN A 43 1.70 -5.63 -19.75
N SER A 44 2.50 -4.70 -19.24
CA SER A 44 2.44 -4.25 -17.85
C SER A 44 1.15 -3.51 -17.47
N GLU A 45 0.35 -3.07 -18.44
CA GLU A 45 -0.96 -2.43 -18.13
C GLU A 45 -2.04 -3.48 -17.82
N VAL A 46 -1.80 -4.75 -18.17
CA VAL A 46 -2.75 -5.85 -17.97
C VAL A 46 -2.36 -6.65 -16.75
N PHE A 47 -3.31 -6.85 -15.84
CA PHE A 47 -3.14 -7.66 -14.65
C PHE A 47 -4.44 -8.38 -14.30
N ASN A 48 -4.34 -9.40 -13.44
CA ASN A 48 -5.51 -10.12 -12.95
C ASN A 48 -6.17 -9.36 -11.79
N GLU A 49 -7.23 -8.62 -12.10
CA GLU A 49 -7.98 -7.83 -11.11
C GLU A 49 -8.50 -8.66 -9.94
N GLN A 50 -9.03 -9.86 -10.17
CA GLN A 50 -9.56 -10.72 -9.08
C GLN A 50 -8.46 -11.09 -8.08
N LYS A 51 -7.26 -11.42 -8.57
CA LYS A 51 -6.10 -11.70 -7.73
C LYS A 51 -5.61 -10.44 -7.01
N ALA A 52 -5.64 -9.29 -7.68
CA ALA A 52 -5.29 -8.01 -7.06
C ALA A 52 -6.24 -7.67 -5.90
N LYS A 53 -7.56 -7.74 -6.14
CA LYS A 53 -8.59 -7.55 -5.11
C LYS A 53 -8.40 -8.48 -3.93
N LYS A 54 -8.21 -9.77 -4.20
CA LYS A 54 -7.96 -10.77 -3.15
C LYS A 54 -6.73 -10.43 -2.30
N ARG A 55 -5.63 -9.97 -2.91
CA ARG A 55 -4.41 -9.59 -2.18
C ARG A 55 -4.66 -8.37 -1.29
N ILE A 56 -5.30 -7.33 -1.84
CA ILE A 56 -5.64 -6.10 -1.12
C ILE A 56 -6.59 -6.39 0.04
N GLU A 57 -7.69 -7.11 -0.21
CA GLU A 57 -8.66 -7.50 0.83
C GLU A 57 -8.02 -8.34 1.93
N THR A 58 -7.11 -9.25 1.57
CA THR A 58 -6.36 -10.04 2.55
C THR A 58 -5.52 -9.11 3.44
N HIS A 59 -4.78 -8.17 2.85
CA HIS A 59 -4.01 -7.17 3.58
C HIS A 59 -4.88 -6.34 4.55
N LEU A 60 -6.00 -5.80 4.07
CA LEU A 60 -6.95 -5.04 4.89
C LEU A 60 -7.55 -5.89 6.02
N SER A 61 -7.89 -7.15 5.74
CA SER A 61 -8.43 -8.08 6.73
C SER A 61 -7.43 -8.40 7.84
N LEU A 62 -6.14 -8.54 7.50
CA LEU A 62 -5.07 -8.81 8.46
C LEU A 62 -4.79 -7.58 9.31
N SER A 63 -4.70 -6.39 8.70
CA SER A 63 -4.59 -5.12 9.42
C SER A 63 -5.71 -4.97 10.45
N LYS A 64 -6.97 -5.21 10.05
CA LYS A 64 -8.13 -5.16 10.94
C LYS A 64 -8.05 -6.21 12.05
N LYS A 65 -7.69 -7.45 11.72
CA LYS A 65 -7.60 -8.58 12.67
C LYS A 65 -6.57 -8.32 13.78
N TYR A 66 -5.40 -7.81 13.39
CA TYR A 66 -4.29 -7.59 14.33
C TYR A 66 -4.27 -6.17 14.92
N LYS A 67 -5.22 -5.31 14.53
CA LYS A 67 -5.31 -3.91 14.95
C LYS A 67 -4.02 -3.12 14.65
N ILE A 68 -3.42 -3.40 13.50
CA ILE A 68 -2.18 -2.77 13.02
C ILE A 68 -2.57 -1.78 11.91
N PRO A 69 -2.19 -0.50 11.99
CA PRO A 69 -2.43 0.44 10.89
C PRO A 69 -1.75 -0.03 9.60
N ASN A 70 -2.29 0.35 8.44
CA ASN A 70 -1.79 -0.15 7.16
C ASN A 70 -1.72 0.92 6.07
N LEU A 71 -0.87 0.66 5.10
CA LEU A 71 -0.76 1.35 3.82
C LEU A 71 -0.54 0.32 2.72
N ILE A 72 -1.05 0.62 1.52
CA ILE A 72 -0.79 -0.17 0.32
C ILE A 72 0.17 0.63 -0.56
N GLU A 73 1.31 0.02 -0.85
CA GLU A 73 2.29 0.55 -1.79
C GLU A 73 1.97 0.02 -3.19
N ILE A 74 1.62 0.91 -4.11
CA ILE A 74 1.43 0.59 -5.51
C ILE A 74 2.77 0.81 -6.21
N SER A 75 3.35 -0.26 -6.74
CA SER A 75 4.61 -0.25 -7.46
C SER A 75 4.38 -0.36 -8.97
N SER A 76 5.32 0.13 -9.77
CA SER A 76 5.30 -0.08 -11.22
C SER A 76 6.67 0.16 -11.84
N THR A 77 6.95 -0.54 -12.93
CA THR A 77 8.18 -0.34 -13.73
C THR A 77 8.00 0.70 -14.84
N THR A 78 6.77 1.14 -15.12
CA THR A 78 6.50 2.15 -16.17
C THR A 78 5.42 3.14 -15.75
N PRO A 79 5.47 4.40 -16.20
CA PRO A 79 4.43 5.39 -15.92
C PRO A 79 3.03 4.99 -16.44
N LYS A 80 2.95 4.30 -17.58
CA LYS A 80 1.67 3.84 -18.16
C LYS A 80 1.00 2.80 -17.29
N ALA A 81 1.74 1.79 -16.86
CA ALA A 81 1.21 0.77 -15.95
C ALA A 81 0.83 1.38 -14.59
N MET A 82 1.63 2.32 -14.06
CA MET A 82 1.26 3.04 -12.83
C MET A 82 -0.12 3.70 -12.93
N LYS A 83 -0.41 4.34 -14.06
CA LYS A 83 -1.73 4.95 -14.29
C LYS A 83 -2.85 3.92 -14.19
N ALA A 84 -2.73 2.78 -14.90
CA ALA A 84 -3.73 1.72 -14.87
C ALA A 84 -3.92 1.12 -13.47
N TYR A 85 -2.83 0.95 -12.71
CA TYR A 85 -2.88 0.43 -11.34
C TYR A 85 -3.56 1.38 -10.37
N LEU A 86 -3.28 2.68 -10.49
CA LEU A 86 -3.91 3.73 -9.68
C LEU A 86 -5.40 3.88 -10.01
N GLU A 87 -5.77 3.87 -11.29
CA GLU A 87 -7.18 3.90 -11.72
C GLU A 87 -7.93 2.71 -11.12
N PHE A 88 -7.41 1.49 -11.28
CA PHE A 88 -7.99 0.30 -10.65
C PHE A 88 -8.11 0.42 -9.14
N PHE A 89 -7.07 0.90 -8.45
CA PHE A 89 -7.10 1.00 -6.99
C PHE A 89 -8.15 2.02 -6.53
N LEU A 90 -8.15 3.22 -7.10
CA LEU A 90 -9.06 4.32 -6.73
C LEU A 90 -10.52 4.04 -7.12
N ASP A 91 -10.76 3.24 -8.15
CA ASP A 91 -12.12 2.80 -8.53
C ASP A 91 -12.72 1.76 -7.56
N ASN A 92 -11.89 1.11 -6.73
CA ASN A 92 -12.31 -0.01 -5.88
C ASN A 92 -12.10 0.22 -4.37
N TYR A 93 -11.32 1.23 -3.98
CA TYR A 93 -10.93 1.48 -2.58
C TYR A 93 -10.92 2.97 -2.27
N ASP A 94 -11.32 3.31 -1.04
CA ASP A 94 -11.33 4.67 -0.48
C ASP A 94 -10.01 5.01 0.24
#